data_AF-M0EE21-F1
#
_entry.id   AF-M0EE21-F1
#
_cell.length_a   1.000
_cell.length_b   1.000
_cell.length_c   1.000
_cell.angle_alpha   90.00
_cell.angle_beta   90.00
_cell.angle_gamma   90.00
#
_symmetry.space_group_name_H-M   'P 1'
#
loop_
_entity.id
_entity.type
_entity.pdbx_description
1 polymer ?
#
loop_
_entity_poly.entity_id
_entity_poly.type
_entity_poly.pdbx_seq_one_letter_code
_entity_poly.pdbx_strand_id
1 'polypeptide(L)'
;NELNIEVGVLGAVPIEFKGTKDQNEIIEDVPFEVPEVIGDRTSMMEGCWRHQCSAFEFVRTHRSRRRDYEVETLAKFDRIARFLEEQGGITAPAPPEPGTLEDPEEVTV
;
A
#
# COMPACT_ATOMS: atom_id res chain seq x y z
N ASN A 1 -20.95 14.84 25.63
CA ASN A 1 -20.84 14.38 24.24
C ASN A 1 -19.78 13.29 24.19
N GLU A 2 -20.21 12.04 24.28
CA GLU A 2 -19.36 10.89 23.97
C GLU A 2 -19.42 10.68 22.45
N LEU A 3 -18.28 10.71 21.79
CA LEU A 3 -18.17 10.27 20.40
C LEU A 3 -18.40 8.76 20.40
N ASN A 4 -19.51 8.33 19.80
CA ASN A 4 -19.84 6.91 19.64
C ASN A 4 -18.97 6.37 18.49
N ILE A 5 -17.72 6.01 18.78
CA ILE A 5 -16.80 5.44 17.80
C ILE A 5 -17.04 3.93 17.76
N GLU A 6 -17.64 3.44 16.68
CA GLU A 6 -17.69 2.02 16.38
C GLU A 6 -16.36 1.60 15.76
N VAL A 7 -15.59 0.77 16.48
CA VAL A 7 -14.31 0.22 16.02
C VAL A 7 -14.57 -1.18 15.44
N GLY A 8 -14.17 -1.38 14.19
CA GLY A 8 -14.29 -2.66 13.48
C GLY A 8 -13.09 -2.95 12.59
N VAL A 9 -13.10 -4.10 11.92
CA VAL A 9 -12.07 -4.52 10.95
C VAL A 9 -12.57 -4.22 9.54
N LEU A 10 -11.80 -3.45 8.76
CA LEU A 10 -12.10 -3.16 7.35
C LEU A 10 -11.51 -4.19 6.38
N GLY A 11 -10.39 -4.80 6.74
CA GLY A 11 -9.69 -5.77 5.90
C GLY A 11 -8.37 -6.20 6.53
N ALA A 12 -7.69 -7.15 5.88
CA ALA A 12 -6.38 -7.64 6.29
C ALA A 12 -5.39 -7.53 5.13
N VAL A 13 -4.18 -7.05 5.40
CA VAL A 13 -3.11 -6.94 4.40
C VAL A 13 -1.97 -7.88 4.79
N PRO A 14 -1.83 -9.05 4.14
CA PRO A 14 -0.69 -9.92 4.34
C PRO A 14 0.60 -9.25 3.86
N ILE A 15 1.63 -9.27 4.70
CA ILE A 15 2.96 -8.70 4.42
C ILE A 15 4.03 -9.79 4.50
N GLU A 16 5.22 -9.51 3.95
CA GLU A 16 6.35 -10.46 3.88
C GLU A 16 6.00 -11.76 3.14
N PHE A 17 5.07 -11.66 2.18
CA PHE A 17 4.59 -12.80 1.43
C PHE A 17 5.65 -13.31 0.43
N LYS A 18 5.86 -14.63 0.44
CA LYS A 18 6.83 -15.33 -0.41
C LYS A 18 6.17 -16.34 -1.34
N GLY A 19 4.85 -16.52 -1.24
CA GLY A 19 4.08 -17.42 -2.10
C GLY A 19 4.30 -18.90 -1.78
N THR A 20 4.71 -19.23 -0.56
CA THR A 20 4.78 -20.63 -0.13
C THR A 20 3.38 -21.24 -0.09
N LYS A 21 3.28 -22.56 -0.23
CA LYS A 21 2.01 -23.27 -0.16
C LYS A 21 1.20 -22.89 1.09
N ASP A 22 1.83 -22.95 2.26
CA ASP A 22 1.20 -22.63 3.54
C ASP A 22 0.71 -21.17 3.60
N GLN A 23 1.47 -20.23 3.03
CA GLN A 23 1.03 -18.83 3.00
C GLN A 23 -0.17 -18.62 2.07
N ASN A 24 -0.25 -19.36 0.96
CA ASN A 24 -1.44 -19.30 0.09
C ASN A 24 -2.68 -19.84 0.81
N GLU A 25 -2.56 -20.99 1.50
CA GLU A 25 -3.65 -21.59 2.27
C GLU A 25 -4.15 -20.63 3.36
N ILE A 26 -3.25 -19.96 4.08
CA ILE A 26 -3.63 -18.98 5.11
C ILE A 26 -4.40 -17.79 4.53
N ILE A 27 -4.05 -17.31 3.33
CA ILE A 27 -4.76 -16.19 2.69
C ILE A 27 -6.20 -16.56 2.36
N GLU A 28 -6.43 -17.78 1.86
CA GLU A 28 -7.77 -18.28 1.54
C GLU A 28 -8.67 -18.39 2.78
N ASP A 29 -8.06 -18.57 3.96
CA ASP A 29 -8.76 -18.70 5.25
C ASP A 29 -8.99 -17.36 5.98
N VAL A 30 -8.54 -16.23 5.43
CA VAL A 30 -8.72 -14.92 6.07
C VAL A 30 -10.21 -14.54 6.08
N PRO A 31 -10.83 -14.28 7.25
CA PRO A 31 -12.27 -14.00 7.36
C PRO A 31 -12.64 -12.55 7.00
N PHE A 32 -11.73 -11.82 6.37
CA PHE A 32 -11.85 -10.41 6.02
C PHE A 32 -11.41 -10.20 4.58
N GLU A 33 -11.82 -9.09 3.97
CA GLU A 33 -11.33 -8.73 2.65
C GLU A 33 -9.82 -8.51 2.67
N VAL A 34 -9.14 -9.08 1.67
CA VAL A 34 -7.71 -8.94 1.45
C VAL A 34 -7.52 -8.08 0.20
N PRO A 35 -7.46 -6.74 0.33
CA PRO A 35 -7.40 -5.86 -0.83
C PRO A 35 -6.10 -6.06 -1.63
N GLU A 36 -5.00 -6.34 -0.94
CA GLU A 36 -3.71 -6.62 -1.55
C GLU A 36 -2.82 -7.50 -0.67
N VAL A 37 -1.88 -8.18 -1.33
CA VAL A 37 -0.83 -9.00 -0.69
C VAL A 37 0.52 -8.39 -0.99
N ILE A 38 1.27 -8.00 0.06
CA ILE A 38 2.58 -7.39 -0.07
C ILE A 38 3.66 -8.46 0.09
N GLY A 39 4.44 -8.65 -0.99
CA GLY A 39 5.57 -9.57 -0.94
C GLY A 39 6.69 -9.10 0.00
N ASP A 40 7.68 -9.95 0.22
CA ASP A 40 8.90 -9.53 0.94
C ASP A 40 9.58 -8.35 0.20
N ARG A 41 9.75 -7.25 0.93
CA ARG A 41 10.37 -6.00 0.44
C ARG A 41 11.45 -5.49 1.38
N THR A 42 12.13 -6.40 2.09
CA THR A 42 13.17 -6.08 3.09
C THR A 42 14.13 -4.99 2.61
N SER A 43 14.76 -5.16 1.44
CA SER A 43 15.71 -4.18 0.91
C SER A 43 15.12 -2.79 0.63
N MET A 44 13.84 -2.70 0.27
CA MET A 44 13.17 -1.42 0.06
C MET A 44 12.85 -0.77 1.41
N MET A 45 12.27 -1.53 2.34
CA MET A 45 11.87 -1.04 3.67
C MET A 45 13.06 -0.63 4.54
N GLU A 46 14.17 -1.37 4.50
CA GLU A 46 15.44 -0.96 5.13
C GLU A 46 15.96 0.35 4.55
N GLY A 47 15.76 0.57 3.25
CA GLY A 47 16.08 1.82 2.57
C GLY A 47 15.22 2.99 3.07
N CYS A 48 13.91 2.81 3.12
CA CYS A 48 12.96 3.77 3.70
C CYS A 48 13.37 4.14 5.13
N TRP A 49 13.68 3.13 5.96
CA TRP A 49 14.12 3.34 7.34
C TRP A 49 15.43 4.13 7.40
N ARG A 50 16.44 3.75 6.60
CA ARG A 50 17.75 4.44 6.58
C ARG A 50 17.63 5.91 6.18
N HIS A 51 16.76 6.22 5.22
CA HIS A 51 16.58 7.56 4.69
C HIS A 51 15.45 8.34 5.36
N GLN A 52 14.73 7.73 6.31
CA GLN A 52 13.61 8.34 7.03
C GLN A 52 12.54 8.92 6.08
N CYS A 53 12.18 8.17 5.05
CA CYS A 53 11.22 8.58 4.03
C CYS A 53 10.23 7.46 3.69
N SER A 54 9.15 7.81 2.99
CA SER A 54 8.16 6.82 2.52
C SER A 54 8.75 5.92 1.43
N ALA A 55 8.09 4.80 1.14
CA ALA A 55 8.49 3.94 0.03
C ALA A 55 8.46 4.67 -1.33
N PHE A 56 7.50 5.57 -1.52
CA PHE A 56 7.41 6.41 -2.73
C PHE A 56 8.64 7.30 -2.89
N GLU A 57 8.98 8.06 -1.85
CA GLU A 57 10.15 8.93 -1.85
C GLU A 57 11.45 8.12 -2.01
N PHE A 58 11.59 7.02 -1.28
CA PHE A 58 12.77 6.16 -1.38
C PHE A 58 13.00 5.64 -2.81
N VAL A 59 11.95 5.13 -3.47
CA VAL A 59 12.05 4.64 -4.85
C VAL A 59 12.31 5.78 -5.83
N ARG A 60 11.77 6.97 -5.58
CA ARG A 60 11.94 8.16 -6.42
C ARG A 60 13.35 8.73 -6.37
N THR A 61 13.94 8.89 -5.18
CA THR A 61 15.14 9.73 -4.99
C THR A 61 16.37 8.96 -4.52
N HIS A 62 16.21 7.81 -3.86
CA HIS A 62 17.31 7.08 -3.24
C HIS A 62 17.61 5.74 -3.90
N ARG A 63 16.66 5.15 -4.64
CA ARG A 63 16.87 3.88 -5.32
C ARG A 63 17.65 4.08 -6.61
N SER A 64 18.82 3.46 -6.69
CA SER A 64 19.71 3.56 -7.85
C SER A 64 19.11 3.00 -9.15
N ARG A 65 18.20 2.03 -9.05
CA ARG A 65 17.45 1.47 -10.19
C ARG A 65 16.01 1.20 -9.76
N ARG A 66 15.05 1.67 -10.57
CA ARG A 66 13.64 1.29 -10.45
C ARG A 66 13.48 -0.19 -10.76
N ARG A 67 12.97 -0.94 -9.78
CA ARG A 67 12.71 -2.38 -9.91
C ARG A 67 11.21 -2.57 -10.07
N ASP A 68 10.80 -3.34 -11.08
CA ASP A 68 9.37 -3.49 -11.42
C ASP A 68 8.55 -3.99 -10.24
N TYR A 69 9.09 -4.92 -9.44
CA TYR A 69 8.42 -5.43 -8.24
C TYR A 69 8.34 -4.44 -7.08
N GLU A 70 9.21 -3.43 -7.03
CA GLU A 70 9.12 -2.33 -6.06
C GLU A 70 8.05 -1.34 -6.51
N VAL A 71 8.01 -1.00 -7.80
CA VAL A 71 6.94 -0.18 -8.41
C VAL A 71 5.58 -0.83 -8.22
N GLU A 72 5.47 -2.15 -8.46
CA GLU A 72 4.24 -2.90 -8.21
C GLU A 72 3.83 -2.86 -6.73
N THR A 73 4.78 -2.81 -5.79
CA THR A 73 4.43 -2.63 -4.37
C THR A 73 3.85 -1.24 -4.09
N LEU A 74 4.36 -0.20 -4.75
CA LEU A 74 3.78 1.14 -4.63
C LEU A 74 2.35 1.16 -5.20
N ALA A 75 2.14 0.52 -6.35
CA ALA A 75 0.81 0.34 -6.92
C ALA A 75 -0.16 -0.39 -5.96
N LYS A 76 0.33 -1.39 -5.22
CA LYS A 76 -0.46 -2.05 -4.17
C LYS A 76 -0.82 -1.11 -3.04
N PHE A 77 0.08 -0.23 -2.62
CA PHE A 77 -0.25 0.80 -1.62
C PHE A 77 -1.32 1.77 -2.13
N ASP A 78 -1.24 2.18 -3.39
CA ASP A 78 -2.28 3.02 -4.01
C ASP A 78 -3.64 2.32 -4.01
N ARG A 79 -3.67 1.02 -4.38
CA ARG A 79 -4.90 0.21 -4.38
C ARG A 79 -5.47 -0.02 -2.99
N ILE A 80 -4.64 -0.22 -1.96
CA ILE A 80 -5.08 -0.25 -0.57
C ILE A 80 -5.69 1.10 -0.15
N ALA A 81 -5.10 2.22 -0.57
CA ALA A 81 -5.68 3.54 -0.29
C ALA A 81 -7.05 3.71 -0.97
N ARG A 82 -7.21 3.25 -2.22
CA ARG A 82 -8.51 3.26 -2.91
C ARG A 82 -9.54 2.42 -2.16
N PHE A 83 -9.16 1.22 -1.74
CA PHE A 83 -10.00 0.34 -0.94
C PHE A 83 -10.50 1.03 0.34
N LEU A 84 -9.61 1.67 1.10
CA LEU A 84 -9.99 2.36 2.34
C LEU A 84 -10.94 3.54 2.10
N GLU A 85 -10.74 4.29 1.02
CA GLU A 85 -11.62 5.37 0.64
C GLU A 85 -13.02 4.88 0.25
N GLU A 86 -13.11 3.78 -0.49
CA GLU A 86 -14.38 3.13 -0.83
C GLU A 86 -15.16 2.71 0.42
N GLN A 87 -14.49 2.11 1.41
CA GLN A 87 -15.12 1.75 2.69
C GLN A 87 -15.63 2.99 3.46
N GLY A 88 -14.94 4.13 3.31
CA GLY A 88 -15.33 5.40 3.90
C GLY A 88 -16.35 6.21 3.09
N GLY A 89 -16.74 5.76 1.89
CA GLY A 89 -17.54 6.55 0.95
C GLY A 89 -16.85 7.85 0.50
N ILE A 90 -15.51 7.87 0.51
CA ILE A 90 -14.67 9.00 0.14
C ILE A 90 -14.30 8.87 -1.34
N THR A 91 -14.36 9.96 -2.08
CA THR A 91 -13.81 10.04 -3.44
C THR A 91 -12.58 10.93 -3.40
N ALA A 92 -11.39 10.37 -3.62
CA ALA A 92 -10.20 11.21 -3.78
C ALA A 92 -10.38 12.16 -4.96
N PRO A 93 -10.01 13.45 -4.80
CA PRO A 93 -10.16 14.45 -5.85
C PRO A 93 -9.23 14.21 -7.05
N ALA A 94 -8.04 13.63 -6.82
CA ALA A 94 -7.05 13.33 -7.85
C ALA A 94 -6.21 12.12 -7.43
N PRO A 95 -6.77 10.89 -7.44
CA PRO A 95 -5.99 9.71 -7.11
C PRO A 95 -4.88 9.49 -8.15
N PRO A 96 -3.65 9.13 -7.74
CA PRO A 96 -2.62 8.77 -8.69
C PRO A 96 -2.97 7.45 -9.38
N GLU A 97 -2.51 7.28 -10.62
CA GLU A 97 -2.49 5.97 -11.26
C GLU A 97 -1.55 5.04 -10.45
N PRO A 98 -1.98 3.81 -10.09
CA PRO A 98 -1.20 2.93 -9.22
C PRO A 98 0.25 2.74 -9.68
N GLY A 99 1.20 2.99 -8.78
CA GLY A 99 2.64 2.83 -9.03
C GLY A 99 3.28 4.03 -9.74
N THR A 100 2.52 5.10 -9.97
CA THR A 100 3.06 6.36 -10.46
C THR A 100 3.96 7.01 -9.42
N LEU A 101 5.13 7.47 -9.86
CA LEU A 101 6.14 8.12 -9.02
C LEU A 101 6.27 9.62 -9.29
N GLU A 102 5.63 10.09 -10.37
CA GLU A 102 5.57 11.50 -10.72
C GLU A 102 4.40 12.11 -9.97
N ASP A 103 4.61 13.25 -9.32
CA ASP A 103 3.51 13.93 -8.64
C ASP A 103 2.49 14.36 -9.71
N PRO A 104 1.18 14.11 -9.53
CA PRO A 104 0.18 14.73 -10.38
C PRO A 104 0.37 16.25 -10.28
N GLU A 105 0.31 16.96 -11.41
CA GLU A 105 0.43 18.43 -11.43
C GLU A 105 -0.43 19.03 -10.31
N GLU A 106 0.18 19.87 -9.45
CA GLU A 106 -0.53 20.51 -8.35
C GLU A 106 -1.82 21.16 -8.88
N VAL A 107 -2.97 20.56 -8.54
CA VAL A 107 -4.26 21.20 -8.79
C VAL A 107 -4.38 22.30 -7.77
N THR A 108 -4.00 23.52 -8.17
CA THR A 108 -4.30 24.73 -7.42
C THR A 108 -5.82 24.88 -7.34
N VAL A 109 -6.37 24.78 -6.12
CA VAL A 109 -7.79 25.04 -5.81
C VAL A 109 -7.99 26.53 -5.54
#